data_AF-A0A931IR66-F1
#
_entry.id   AF-A0A931IR66-F1
#
_cell.length_a   1.000
_cell.length_b   1.000
_cell.length_c   1.000
_cell.angle_alpha   90.00
_cell.angle_beta   90.00
_cell.angle_gamma   90.00
#
_symmetry.space_group_name_H-M   'P 1'
#
loop_
_entity.id
_entity.type
_entity.pdbx_description
1 polymer ?
#
loop_
_entity_poly.entity_id
_entity_poly.type
_entity_poly.pdbx_seq_one_letter_code
_entity_poly.pdbx_strand_id
1 'polypeptide(L)'
;MGKRFIACLIIVSLLATLAPPPPVVRAVERIVEENFTATQGHWAENTVIAAKKKETISGYDDGSFKPDQDVSRAEFVTFVNKGLGLNPRVYDTDFRDVSSMAWFAKDIAIGQKSGYIQGFNGLFRPDASITREEAAVIIQRLMSEKQSLVDKKLAVTFADESQIASWSLAAVEQVT
;
A
#
# COMPACT_ATOMS: atom_id res chain seq x y z
N MET A 1 9.74 50.94 50.16
CA MET A 1 9.48 49.52 49.83
C MET A 1 8.98 49.46 48.37
N GLY A 2 9.64 49.00 47.33
CA GLY A 2 11.00 48.50 47.10
C GLY A 2 11.26 48.44 45.58
N LYS A 3 11.56 49.58 44.95
CA LYS A 3 11.88 49.66 43.50
C LYS A 3 13.22 48.98 43.11
N ARG A 4 13.96 48.46 44.11
CA ARG A 4 15.17 47.65 43.93
C ARG A 4 14.89 46.14 43.79
N PHE A 5 13.68 45.67 44.07
CA PHE A 5 13.34 44.25 43.94
C PHE A 5 12.85 43.85 42.54
N ILE A 6 12.29 44.80 41.78
CA ILE A 6 11.75 44.52 40.43
C ILE A 6 12.88 44.40 39.39
N ALA A 7 14.02 45.04 39.62
CA ALA A 7 15.19 44.94 38.74
C ALA A 7 15.89 43.56 38.80
N CYS A 8 15.73 42.79 39.88
CA CYS A 8 16.35 41.46 40.02
C CYS A 8 15.50 40.34 39.38
N LEU A 9 14.17 40.51 39.32
CA LEU A 9 13.26 39.51 38.75
C LEU A 9 13.25 39.47 37.21
N ILE A 10 13.66 40.55 36.54
CA ILE A 10 13.77 40.60 35.08
C ILE A 10 15.15 40.11 34.59
N ILE A 11 16.17 40.15 35.46
CA ILE A 11 17.53 39.69 35.10
C ILE A 11 17.66 38.16 35.28
N VAL A 12 16.89 37.55 36.19
CA VAL A 12 16.89 36.08 36.37
C VAL A 12 16.07 35.35 35.30
N SER A 13 15.09 36.00 34.65
CA SER A 13 14.30 35.37 33.58
C SER A 13 14.98 35.41 32.20
N LEU A 14 16.09 36.14 32.04
CA LEU A 14 16.85 36.19 30.78
C LEU A 14 18.05 35.22 30.73
N LEU A 15 18.36 34.54 31.84
CA LEU A 15 19.45 33.56 31.94
C LEU A 15 18.99 32.09 31.83
N ALA A 16 17.69 31.84 31.64
CA ALA A 16 17.12 30.49 31.48
C ALA A 16 16.83 30.09 30.02
N THR A 17 17.38 30.81 29.02
CA THR A 17 17.21 30.48 27.58
C THR A 17 18.47 29.94 26.92
N LEU A 18 19.55 29.68 27.68
CA LEU A 18 20.78 29.08 27.16
C LEU A 18 20.87 27.57 27.43
N ALA A 19 19.73 26.86 27.39
CA ALA A 19 19.78 25.46 27.01
C ALA A 19 19.69 25.45 25.48
N PRO A 20 20.70 24.94 24.74
CA PRO A 20 20.53 24.78 23.30
C PRO A 20 19.24 23.98 23.08
N PRO A 21 18.37 24.38 22.13
CA PRO A 21 17.21 23.57 21.80
C PRO A 21 17.70 22.14 21.56
N PRO A 22 16.99 21.11 22.08
CA PRO A 22 17.39 19.74 21.82
C PRO A 22 17.63 19.60 20.32
N PRO A 23 18.72 18.96 19.89
CA PRO A 23 19.09 18.90 18.49
C PRO A 23 17.85 18.48 17.68
N VAL A 24 17.40 19.37 16.80
CA VAL A 24 16.28 19.13 15.85
C VAL A 24 16.56 17.88 15.00
N VAL A 25 17.82 17.45 14.99
CA VAL A 25 18.36 16.18 14.48
C VAL A 25 17.49 14.97 14.85
N ARG A 26 16.84 14.90 16.02
CA ARG A 26 16.00 13.73 16.37
C ARG A 26 14.78 13.54 15.47
N ALA A 27 14.19 14.61 14.93
CA ALA A 27 13.01 14.50 14.07
C ALA A 27 13.39 14.12 12.63
N VAL A 28 14.57 14.56 12.16
CA VAL A 28 15.08 14.27 10.82
C VAL A 28 15.72 12.87 10.76
N GLU A 29 16.42 12.43 11.81
CA GLU A 29 16.89 11.04 11.93
C GLU A 29 15.74 10.03 11.98
N ARG A 30 14.65 10.34 12.71
CA ARG A 30 13.49 9.44 12.80
C ARG A 30 12.84 9.17 11.43
N ILE A 31 12.90 10.09 10.48
CA ILE A 31 12.36 9.91 9.12
C ILE A 31 13.24 8.93 8.30
N VAL A 32 14.52 8.80 8.65
CA VAL A 32 15.48 7.92 7.96
C VAL A 32 15.48 6.49 8.50
N GLU A 33 14.92 6.25 9.70
CA GLU A 33 15.09 4.99 10.42
C GLU A 33 13.90 4.01 10.34
N GLU A 34 12.75 4.40 9.78
CA GLU A 34 11.71 3.43 9.41
C GLU A 34 11.97 2.77 8.04
N ASN A 35 13.21 2.47 7.70
CA ASN A 35 13.44 1.49 6.65
C ASN A 35 13.02 0.13 7.21
N PHE A 36 12.20 -0.61 6.46
CA PHE A 36 11.79 -1.94 6.87
C PHE A 36 13.04 -2.81 7.05
N THR A 37 13.51 -2.97 8.29
CA THR A 37 14.75 -3.67 8.60
C THR A 37 14.75 -5.10 8.06
N ALA A 38 13.56 -5.72 8.02
CA ALA A 38 13.32 -7.04 7.42
C ALA A 38 13.61 -7.13 5.92
N THR A 39 13.72 -6.00 5.20
CA THR A 39 14.04 -6.02 3.76
C THR A 39 15.52 -5.85 3.47
N GLN A 40 16.37 -5.63 4.48
CA GLN A 40 17.80 -5.43 4.27
C GLN A 40 18.45 -6.68 3.64
N GLY A 41 19.04 -6.53 2.45
CA GLY A 41 19.63 -7.64 1.70
C GLY A 41 18.61 -8.54 1.00
N HIS A 42 17.31 -8.22 1.07
CA HIS A 42 16.26 -8.93 0.34
C HIS A 42 16.23 -8.46 -1.13
N TRP A 43 15.97 -9.35 -2.08
CA TRP A 43 15.96 -9.00 -3.52
C TRP A 43 14.97 -7.88 -3.86
N ALA A 44 13.89 -7.77 -3.08
CA ALA A 44 12.85 -6.74 -3.25
C ALA A 44 13.12 -5.44 -2.48
N GLU A 45 14.24 -5.31 -1.76
CA GLU A 45 14.54 -4.16 -0.88
C GLU A 45 14.31 -2.81 -1.58
N ASN A 46 14.95 -2.61 -2.72
CA ASN A 46 14.86 -1.35 -3.47
C ASN A 46 13.42 -1.07 -3.95
N THR A 47 12.70 -2.12 -4.37
CA THR A 47 11.31 -2.01 -4.81
C THR A 47 10.40 -1.61 -3.66
N VAL A 48 10.59 -2.22 -2.49
CA VAL A 48 9.82 -1.95 -1.28
C VAL A 48 10.09 -0.52 -0.78
N ILE A 49 11.35 -0.09 -0.74
CA ILE A 49 11.72 1.28 -0.38
C ILE A 49 11.05 2.29 -1.34
N ALA A 50 11.08 2.02 -2.65
CA ALA A 50 10.45 2.87 -3.64
C ALA A 50 8.91 2.93 -3.47
N ALA A 51 8.28 1.79 -3.19
CA ALA A 51 6.84 1.69 -2.94
C ALA A 51 6.43 2.42 -1.65
N LYS A 52 7.19 2.27 -0.55
CA LYS A 52 6.97 2.99 0.71
C LYS A 52 7.08 4.51 0.50
N LYS A 53 8.10 4.97 -0.23
CA LYS A 53 8.30 6.39 -0.54
C LYS A 53 7.15 6.99 -1.36
N LYS A 54 6.49 6.17 -2.18
CA LYS A 54 5.30 6.56 -2.95
C LYS A 54 3.99 6.38 -2.18
N GLU A 55 4.06 5.99 -0.91
CA GLU A 55 2.92 5.70 -0.04
C GLU A 55 1.98 4.60 -0.60
N THR A 56 2.48 3.75 -1.50
CA THR A 56 1.69 2.64 -2.07
C THR A 56 1.61 1.45 -1.13
N ILE A 57 2.56 1.34 -0.20
CA ILE A 57 2.60 0.37 0.89
C ILE A 57 2.95 1.07 2.20
N SER A 58 2.49 0.51 3.31
CA SER A 58 2.69 1.11 4.65
C SER A 58 3.28 0.13 5.68
N GLY A 59 3.20 -1.18 5.44
CA GLY A 59 3.53 -2.19 6.44
C GLY A 59 2.34 -2.47 7.36
N TYR A 60 2.59 -3.18 8.46
CA TYR A 60 1.60 -3.52 9.47
C TYR A 60 1.57 -2.49 10.61
N ASP A 61 0.51 -2.50 11.41
CA ASP A 61 0.31 -1.55 12.53
C ASP A 61 1.41 -1.64 13.61
N ASP A 62 2.09 -2.79 13.70
CA ASP A 62 3.24 -3.01 14.59
C ASP A 62 4.56 -2.43 14.04
N GLY A 63 4.52 -1.75 12.89
CA GLY A 63 5.67 -1.19 12.19
C GLY A 63 6.48 -2.19 11.38
N SER A 64 6.07 -3.46 11.33
CA SER A 64 6.76 -4.49 10.57
C SER A 64 6.39 -4.46 9.08
N PHE A 65 7.29 -5.02 8.27
CA PHE A 65 7.01 -5.40 6.89
C PHE A 65 7.54 -6.80 6.67
N LYS A 66 6.74 -7.64 6.04
CA LYS A 66 6.98 -9.08 5.95
C LYS A 66 7.12 -9.47 4.49
N PRO A 67 8.31 -9.27 3.87
CA PRO A 67 8.49 -9.38 2.43
C PRO A 67 8.20 -10.79 1.87
N ASP A 68 8.34 -11.82 2.72
CA ASP A 68 8.11 -13.22 2.37
C ASP A 68 6.70 -13.72 2.78
N GLN A 69 5.89 -12.87 3.42
CA GLN A 69 4.53 -13.25 3.76
C GLN A 69 3.64 -13.14 2.52
N ASP A 70 2.81 -14.16 2.30
CA ASP A 70 1.76 -14.10 1.30
C ASP A 70 0.87 -12.88 1.51
N VAL A 71 0.54 -12.24 0.39
CA VAL A 71 -0.34 -11.07 0.36
C VAL A 71 -1.78 -11.55 0.24
N SER A 72 -2.66 -11.04 1.10
CA SER A 72 -4.09 -11.29 1.01
C SER A 72 -4.73 -10.55 -0.17
N ARG A 73 -5.88 -11.03 -0.63
CA ARG A 73 -6.65 -10.38 -1.70
C ARG A 73 -7.03 -8.94 -1.33
N ALA A 74 -7.36 -8.67 -0.08
CA ALA A 74 -7.65 -7.32 0.40
C ALA A 74 -6.42 -6.40 0.33
N GLU A 75 -5.27 -6.86 0.85
CA GLU A 75 -4.02 -6.09 0.78
C GLU A 75 -3.62 -5.77 -0.66
N PHE A 76 -3.73 -6.74 -1.57
CA PHE A 76 -3.40 -6.53 -2.98
C PHE A 76 -4.26 -5.43 -3.62
N VAL A 77 -5.57 -5.43 -3.37
CA VAL A 77 -6.48 -4.39 -3.89
C VAL A 77 -6.17 -3.02 -3.28
N THR A 78 -5.83 -2.96 -1.99
CA THR A 78 -5.37 -1.71 -1.37
C THR A 78 -4.10 -1.18 -2.02
N PHE A 79 -3.13 -2.04 -2.34
CA PHE A 79 -1.89 -1.62 -3.03
C PHE A 79 -2.18 -1.07 -4.42
N VAL A 80 -3.08 -1.71 -5.17
CA VAL A 80 -3.54 -1.25 -6.49
C VAL A 80 -4.18 0.13 -6.38
N ASN A 81 -5.14 0.32 -5.48
CA ASN A 81 -5.84 1.60 -5.34
C ASN A 81 -4.89 2.73 -4.94
N LYS A 82 -3.99 2.48 -3.97
CA LYS A 82 -2.99 3.47 -3.56
C LYS A 82 -2.03 3.79 -4.72
N GLY A 83 -1.56 2.77 -5.43
CA GLY A 83 -0.65 2.93 -6.57
C GLY A 83 -1.25 3.71 -7.73
N LEU A 84 -2.55 3.60 -7.94
CA LEU A 84 -3.28 4.27 -9.02
C LEU A 84 -4.02 5.54 -8.57
N GLY A 85 -4.00 5.86 -7.27
CA GLY A 85 -4.72 7.01 -6.70
C GLY A 85 -6.24 6.93 -6.91
N LEU A 86 -6.81 5.72 -6.93
CA LEU A 86 -8.24 5.53 -7.19
C LEU A 86 -9.07 5.95 -5.97
N ASN A 87 -10.18 6.66 -6.21
CA ASN A 87 -11.07 7.13 -5.15
C ASN A 87 -12.51 7.24 -5.69
N PRO A 88 -13.40 6.26 -5.42
CA PRO A 88 -14.76 6.29 -5.92
C PRO A 88 -15.60 7.21 -5.05
N ARG A 89 -16.76 7.62 -5.59
CA ARG A 89 -17.72 8.45 -4.87
C ARG A 89 -18.74 7.63 -4.07
N VAL A 90 -18.76 6.32 -4.27
CA VAL A 90 -19.68 5.36 -3.62
C VAL A 90 -18.85 4.26 -2.97
N TYR A 91 -19.11 4.01 -1.68
CA TYR A 91 -18.33 3.11 -0.83
C TYR A 91 -19.18 1.96 -0.28
N ASP A 92 -19.99 1.35 -1.14
CA ASP A 92 -20.71 0.13 -0.84
C ASP A 92 -20.19 -1.02 -1.71
N THR A 93 -20.33 -2.24 -1.20
CA THR A 93 -19.97 -3.46 -1.92
C THR A 93 -21.08 -4.49 -1.75
N ASP A 94 -21.27 -5.31 -2.78
CA ASP A 94 -22.26 -6.40 -2.76
C ASP A 94 -21.68 -7.71 -2.19
N PHE A 95 -20.40 -7.71 -1.79
CA PHE A 95 -19.75 -8.89 -1.21
C PHE A 95 -20.20 -9.11 0.24
N ARG A 96 -20.77 -10.28 0.51
CA ARG A 96 -21.41 -10.60 1.79
C ARG A 96 -20.43 -10.83 2.94
N ASP A 97 -19.16 -11.08 2.62
CA ASP A 97 -18.05 -11.29 3.56
C ASP A 97 -17.19 -10.03 3.76
N VAL A 98 -17.65 -8.87 3.29
CA VAL A 98 -16.96 -7.59 3.48
C VAL A 98 -17.80 -6.71 4.39
N SER A 99 -17.41 -6.65 5.67
CA SER A 99 -17.99 -5.70 6.62
C SER A 99 -17.66 -4.28 6.21
N SER A 100 -18.63 -3.36 6.26
CA SER A 100 -18.41 -1.93 5.98
C SER A 100 -17.47 -1.24 6.97
N MET A 101 -17.21 -1.86 8.12
CA MET A 101 -16.27 -1.39 9.14
C MET A 101 -14.85 -1.95 8.96
N ALA A 102 -14.63 -2.89 8.03
CA ALA A 102 -13.31 -3.44 7.78
C ALA A 102 -12.39 -2.40 7.14
N TRP A 103 -11.10 -2.43 7.48
CA TRP A 103 -10.11 -1.45 7.00
C TRP A 103 -10.00 -1.42 5.47
N PHE A 104 -10.21 -2.57 4.82
CA PHE A 104 -10.18 -2.75 3.36
C PHE A 104 -11.52 -2.51 2.67
N ALA A 105 -12.62 -2.28 3.40
CA ALA A 105 -13.96 -2.24 2.84
C ALA A 105 -14.08 -1.16 1.75
N LYS A 106 -13.47 0.00 2.01
CA LYS A 106 -13.40 1.10 1.06
C LYS A 106 -12.71 0.66 -0.23
N ASP A 107 -11.54 0.04 -0.12
CA ASP A 107 -10.71 -0.40 -1.25
C ASP A 107 -11.41 -1.44 -2.13
N ILE A 108 -12.10 -2.40 -1.50
CA ILE A 108 -12.90 -3.39 -2.21
C ILE A 108 -14.07 -2.72 -2.95
N ALA A 109 -14.75 -1.76 -2.32
CA ALA A 109 -15.79 -1.01 -3.01
C ALA A 109 -15.24 -0.27 -4.24
N ILE A 110 -14.04 0.34 -4.14
CA ILE A 110 -13.36 0.94 -5.31
C ILE A 110 -13.20 -0.08 -6.41
N GLY A 111 -12.58 -1.22 -6.10
CA GLY A 111 -12.29 -2.21 -7.13
C GLY A 111 -13.53 -2.81 -7.75
N GLN A 112 -14.60 -2.98 -6.98
CA GLN A 112 -15.86 -3.51 -7.49
C GLN A 112 -16.54 -2.48 -8.40
N LYS A 113 -16.63 -1.21 -7.98
CA LYS A 113 -17.30 -0.15 -8.76
C LYS A 113 -16.49 0.27 -9.99
N SER A 114 -15.16 0.19 -9.92
CA SER A 114 -14.27 0.34 -11.07
C SER A 114 -14.21 -0.90 -11.97
N GLY A 115 -14.87 -2.00 -11.58
CA GLY A 115 -15.02 -3.20 -12.41
C GLY A 115 -13.77 -4.08 -12.55
N TYR A 116 -12.66 -3.74 -11.86
CA TYR A 116 -11.41 -4.47 -12.01
C TYR A 116 -11.29 -5.67 -11.05
N ILE A 117 -12.09 -5.72 -9.98
CA ILE A 117 -12.20 -6.92 -9.13
C ILE A 117 -13.54 -7.61 -9.34
N GLN A 118 -13.52 -8.93 -9.15
CA GLN A 118 -14.71 -9.76 -9.08
C GLN A 118 -14.54 -10.74 -7.91
N GLY A 119 -15.67 -11.19 -7.37
CA GLY A 119 -15.70 -12.19 -6.31
C GLY A 119 -16.15 -13.57 -6.80
N PHE A 120 -16.42 -14.44 -5.84
CA PHE A 120 -16.82 -15.83 -6.02
C PHE A 120 -18.21 -16.01 -5.42
N ASN A 121 -19.25 -16.07 -6.25
CA ASN A 121 -20.64 -16.29 -5.80
C ASN A 121 -21.08 -15.31 -4.69
N GLY A 122 -20.78 -14.02 -4.88
CA GLY A 122 -21.12 -12.94 -3.94
C GLY A 122 -20.22 -12.86 -2.71
N LEU A 123 -19.05 -13.49 -2.73
CA LEU A 123 -17.99 -13.38 -1.71
C LEU A 123 -16.71 -12.82 -2.31
N PHE A 124 -15.94 -12.02 -1.58
CA PHE A 124 -14.64 -11.52 -2.03
C PHE A 124 -13.46 -12.36 -1.54
N ARG A 125 -13.59 -12.98 -0.37
CA ARG A 125 -12.54 -13.69 0.38
C ARG A 125 -11.35 -12.79 0.72
N PRO A 126 -11.56 -11.72 1.51
CA PRO A 126 -10.55 -10.67 1.72
C PRO A 126 -9.24 -11.20 2.32
N ASP A 127 -9.33 -12.15 3.25
CA ASP A 127 -8.17 -12.68 3.99
C ASP A 127 -7.47 -13.85 3.30
N ALA A 128 -8.01 -14.35 2.17
CA ALA A 128 -7.36 -15.42 1.43
C ALA A 128 -6.12 -14.86 0.70
N SER A 129 -5.03 -15.63 0.68
CA SER A 129 -3.85 -15.30 -0.13
C SER A 129 -4.23 -15.17 -1.60
N ILE A 130 -3.78 -14.11 -2.26
CA ILE A 130 -4.01 -13.93 -3.70
C ILE A 130 -3.04 -14.83 -4.48
N THR A 131 -3.56 -15.52 -5.50
CA THR A 131 -2.69 -16.28 -6.41
C THR A 131 -2.10 -15.38 -7.49
N ARG A 132 -0.99 -15.81 -8.10
CA ARG A 132 -0.35 -15.08 -9.22
C ARG A 132 -1.31 -14.90 -10.39
N GLU A 133 -2.14 -15.91 -10.68
CA GLU A 133 -3.12 -15.85 -11.76
C GLU A 133 -4.30 -14.91 -11.45
N GLU A 134 -4.75 -14.84 -10.20
CA GLU A 134 -5.76 -13.86 -9.77
C GLU A 134 -5.23 -12.43 -9.86
N ALA A 135 -3.98 -12.22 -9.42
CA ALA A 135 -3.31 -10.93 -9.54
C ALA A 135 -3.19 -10.49 -11.01
N ALA A 136 -2.83 -11.41 -11.91
CA ALA A 136 -2.75 -11.15 -13.34
C ALA A 136 -4.10 -10.72 -13.93
N VAL A 137 -5.20 -11.40 -13.57
CA VAL A 137 -6.55 -11.03 -14.02
C VAL A 137 -6.97 -9.65 -13.53
N ILE A 138 -6.64 -9.29 -12.29
CA ILE A 138 -6.90 -7.94 -11.76
C ILE A 138 -6.12 -6.89 -12.57
N ILE A 139 -4.82 -7.12 -12.83
CA ILE A 139 -3.97 -6.20 -13.59
C ILE A 139 -4.46 -6.05 -15.03
N GLN A 140 -4.80 -7.16 -15.70
CA GLN A 140 -5.37 -7.12 -17.04
C GLN A 140 -6.61 -6.22 -17.11
N ARG A 141 -7.53 -6.35 -16.14
CA ARG A 141 -8.77 -5.55 -16.15
C ARG A 141 -8.50 -4.06 -15.98
N LEU A 142 -7.50 -3.70 -15.16
CA LEU A 142 -7.03 -2.32 -15.03
C LEU A 142 -6.43 -1.78 -16.33
N MET A 143 -5.72 -2.62 -17.09
CA MET A 143 -5.12 -2.23 -18.38
C MET A 143 -6.15 -2.14 -19.51
N SER A 144 -7.22 -2.93 -19.44
CA SER A 144 -8.23 -3.05 -20.49
C SER A 144 -9.10 -1.78 -20.65
N GLU A 145 -9.09 -0.85 -19.69
CA GLU A 145 -9.69 0.47 -19.85
C GLU A 145 -8.91 1.38 -20.85
N LYS A 146 -7.68 1.03 -21.25
CA LYS A 146 -6.80 1.91 -22.06
C LYS A 146 -6.33 1.37 -23.41
N GLN A 147 -6.68 0.15 -23.83
CA GLN A 147 -6.02 -0.46 -24.99
C GLN A 147 -7.00 -1.04 -26.03
N SER A 148 -7.39 -0.21 -27.00
CA SER A 148 -7.90 -0.62 -28.32
C SER A 148 -6.75 -0.96 -29.30
N LEU A 149 -5.54 -1.31 -28.83
CA LEU A 149 -4.34 -1.27 -29.67
C LEU A 149 -3.36 -2.44 -29.46
N VAL A 150 -3.81 -3.68 -29.28
CA VAL A 150 -2.89 -4.83 -29.38
C VAL A 150 -3.50 -5.94 -30.23
N ASP A 151 -3.48 -5.75 -31.55
CA ASP A 151 -3.71 -6.80 -32.56
C ASP A 151 -2.52 -7.77 -32.69
N LYS A 152 -1.62 -7.82 -31.71
CA LYS A 152 -0.47 -8.72 -31.72
C LYS A 152 -0.50 -9.62 -30.49
N LYS A 153 -1.22 -10.74 -30.62
CA LYS A 153 -1.05 -11.90 -29.74
C LYS A 153 0.40 -12.36 -29.85
N LEU A 154 1.25 -11.94 -28.92
CA LEU A 154 2.56 -12.54 -28.74
C LEU A 154 2.31 -13.95 -28.20
N ALA A 155 2.71 -14.97 -28.96
CA ALA A 155 2.66 -16.34 -28.47
C ALA A 155 3.79 -16.53 -27.45
N VAL A 156 3.53 -16.15 -26.21
CA VAL A 156 4.39 -16.45 -25.06
C VAL A 156 3.98 -17.84 -24.59
N THR A 157 4.95 -18.75 -24.44
CA THR A 157 4.72 -20.10 -23.89
C THR A 157 5.49 -20.21 -22.59
N PHE A 158 4.86 -20.80 -21.58
CA PHE A 158 5.45 -20.97 -20.25
C PHE A 158 5.79 -22.44 -20.00
N ALA A 159 6.91 -22.70 -19.32
CA ALA A 159 7.31 -24.07 -19.00
C ALA A 159 6.29 -24.78 -18.09
N ASP A 160 5.55 -24.01 -17.29
CA ASP A 160 4.53 -24.41 -16.34
C ASP A 160 3.11 -24.04 -16.77
N GLU A 161 2.90 -23.76 -18.07
CA GLU A 161 1.60 -23.32 -18.62
C GLU A 161 0.44 -24.27 -18.24
N SER A 162 0.70 -25.57 -18.13
CA SER A 162 -0.30 -26.57 -17.72
C SER A 162 -0.83 -26.39 -16.29
N GLN A 163 -0.16 -25.60 -15.46
CA GLN A 163 -0.59 -25.27 -14.09
C GLN A 163 -1.46 -24.01 -14.05
N ILE A 164 -1.53 -23.25 -15.14
CA ILE A 164 -2.33 -22.03 -15.25
C ILE A 164 -3.77 -22.42 -15.59
N ALA A 165 -4.73 -21.90 -14.83
CA ALA A 165 -6.11 -22.20 -15.13
C ALA A 165 -6.55 -21.53 -16.45
N SER A 166 -7.39 -22.21 -17.24
CA SER A 166 -7.80 -21.70 -18.56
C SER A 166 -8.51 -20.35 -18.51
N TRP A 167 -9.13 -20.00 -17.37
CA TRP A 167 -9.81 -18.72 -17.19
C TRP A 167 -8.85 -17.54 -16.95
N SER A 168 -7.61 -17.80 -16.53
CA SER A 168 -6.59 -16.79 -16.22
C SER A 168 -5.50 -16.68 -17.29
N LEU A 169 -5.36 -17.69 -18.16
CA LEU A 169 -4.30 -17.79 -19.16
C LEU A 169 -4.12 -16.51 -19.99
N ALA A 170 -5.20 -15.95 -20.54
CA ALA A 170 -5.12 -14.73 -21.34
C ALA A 170 -4.63 -13.51 -20.54
N ALA A 171 -4.95 -13.45 -19.25
CA ALA A 171 -4.45 -12.38 -18.39
C ALA A 171 -2.96 -12.56 -18.08
N VAL A 172 -2.55 -13.80 -17.77
CA VAL A 172 -1.13 -14.12 -17.51
C VAL A 172 -0.27 -13.81 -18.74
N GLU A 173 -0.72 -14.21 -19.93
CA GLU A 173 -0.06 -13.90 -21.21
C GLU A 173 0.06 -12.38 -21.46
N GLN A 174 -0.92 -11.58 -21.04
CA GLN A 174 -0.94 -10.15 -21.32
C GLN A 174 -0.04 -9.33 -20.39
N VAL A 175 0.13 -9.76 -19.13
CA VAL A 175 0.82 -8.98 -18.09
C VAL A 175 2.25 -9.43 -17.81
N THR A 176 2.74 -10.43 -18.55
CA THR A 176 4.09 -11.00 -18.40
C THR A 176 4.91 -10.73 -19.67
#